data_AF-A0A9P5Z611-F1
#
_entry.id   AF-A0A9P5Z611-F1
#
_cell.length_a   1.000
_cell.length_b   1.000
_cell.length_c   1.000
_cell.angle_alpha   90.00
_cell.angle_beta   90.00
_cell.angle_gamma   90.00
#
_symmetry.space_group_name_H-M   'P 1'
#
loop_
_entity.id
_entity.type
_entity.pdbx_description
1 polymer ?
#
loop_
_entity_poly.entity_id
_entity_poly.type
_entity_poly.pdbx_seq_one_letter_code
_entity_poly.pdbx_strand_id
1 'polypeptide(L)'
;MNQALRNLADQVAVGFTQVNKNLNDIRTELKAIPRDVFSGSNGHSDSLKGRVDELLALAHNRRIAAFNRTQTLADYRLLEKTVAGHGLALATAAFGHVPILLSHLVAPSIVPAIGTVPSDFDRRYQSERTIIDLIIFYNENFGIIAGDSVEQCFNKFHSFMTIL
;
A
#
# COMPACT_ATOMS: atom_id res chain seq x y z
N MET A 1 -29.18 -19.12 10.64
CA MET A 1 -27.75 -19.21 10.26
C MET A 1 -27.23 -20.58 10.72
N ASN A 2 -26.79 -21.43 9.80
CA ASN A 2 -26.46 -22.84 10.06
C ASN A 2 -25.14 -22.96 10.88
N GLN A 3 -25.09 -23.86 11.88
CA GLN A 3 -23.95 -24.07 12.78
C GLN A 3 -22.63 -24.34 12.02
N ALA A 4 -22.71 -25.03 10.88
CA ALA A 4 -21.56 -25.32 10.02
C ALA A 4 -20.90 -24.04 9.45
N LEU A 5 -21.68 -23.01 9.13
CA LEU A 5 -21.17 -21.73 8.62
C LEU A 5 -20.45 -20.94 9.72
N ARG A 6 -20.92 -21.01 10.97
CA ARG A 6 -20.24 -20.39 12.12
C ARG A 6 -18.89 -21.05 12.38
N ASN A 7 -18.87 -22.39 12.42
CA ASN A 7 -17.64 -23.14 12.66
C ASN A 7 -16.58 -22.88 11.57
N LEU A 8 -17.00 -22.75 10.30
CA LEU A 8 -16.08 -22.38 9.21
C LEU A 8 -15.53 -20.97 9.37
N ALA A 9 -16.37 -19.99 9.71
CA ALA A 9 -15.94 -18.61 9.95
C ALA A 9 -14.94 -18.52 11.11
N ASP A 10 -15.18 -19.25 12.19
CA ASP A 10 -14.30 -19.29 13.36
C ASP A 10 -12.95 -19.95 13.01
N GLN A 11 -12.95 -21.06 12.26
CA GLN A 11 -11.71 -21.71 11.81
C GLN A 11 -10.89 -20.81 10.87
N VAL A 12 -11.56 -20.08 9.98
CA VAL A 12 -10.92 -19.10 9.09
C VAL A 12 -10.31 -17.96 9.91
N ALA A 13 -11.04 -17.43 10.90
CA ALA A 13 -10.54 -16.37 11.77
C ALA A 13 -9.31 -16.81 12.60
N VAL A 14 -9.33 -18.03 13.12
CA VAL A 14 -8.19 -18.63 13.83
C VAL A 14 -7.00 -18.82 12.89
N GLY A 15 -7.24 -19.34 11.68
CA GLY A 15 -6.21 -19.50 10.66
C GLY A 15 -5.55 -18.16 10.28
N PHE A 16 -6.34 -17.11 10.07
CA PHE A 16 -5.83 -15.76 9.84
C PHE A 16 -5.01 -15.24 11.00
N THR A 17 -5.46 -15.46 12.24
CA THR A 17 -4.73 -15.04 13.45
C THR A 17 -3.37 -15.73 13.56
N GLN A 18 -3.31 -17.03 13.31
CA GLN A 18 -2.07 -17.80 13.37
C GLN A 18 -1.09 -17.39 12.26
N VAL A 19 -1.58 -17.22 11.03
CA VAL A 19 -0.78 -16.67 9.94
C VAL A 19 -0.26 -15.29 10.32
N ASN A 20 -1.10 -14.44 10.92
CA ASN A 20 -0.74 -13.08 11.36
C ASN A 20 0.44 -13.09 12.32
N LYS A 21 0.37 -13.96 13.33
CA LYS A 21 1.44 -14.19 14.29
C LYS A 21 2.73 -14.61 13.59
N ASN A 22 2.66 -15.64 12.73
CA ASN A 22 3.85 -16.17 12.06
C ASN A 22 4.59 -15.12 11.19
N LEU A 23 3.89 -14.26 10.44
CA LEU A 23 4.62 -13.20 9.70
C LEU A 23 5.11 -12.06 10.59
N ASN A 24 4.46 -11.78 11.72
CA ASN A 24 5.00 -10.82 12.69
C ASN A 24 6.29 -11.35 13.33
N ASP A 25 6.32 -12.66 13.60
CA ASP A 25 7.51 -13.34 14.09
C ASP A 25 8.62 -13.30 13.02
N ILE A 26 8.32 -13.65 11.77
CA ILE A 26 9.25 -13.53 10.63
C ILE A 26 9.75 -12.08 10.45
N ARG A 27 8.86 -11.08 10.57
CA ARG A 27 9.23 -9.66 10.49
C ARG A 27 10.19 -9.28 11.62
N THR A 28 9.95 -9.81 12.82
CA THR A 28 10.79 -9.54 13.99
C THR A 28 12.15 -10.20 13.84
N GLU A 29 12.18 -11.45 13.38
CA GLU A 29 13.40 -12.20 13.09
C GLU A 29 14.23 -11.52 11.99
N LEU A 30 13.59 -11.10 10.88
CA LEU A 30 14.27 -10.35 9.82
C LEU A 30 14.83 -9.02 10.29
N LYS A 31 14.11 -8.30 11.17
CA LYS A 31 14.63 -7.07 11.80
C LYS A 31 15.77 -7.33 12.78
N ALA A 32 15.84 -8.54 13.35
CA ALA A 32 16.85 -8.96 14.31
C ALA A 32 18.13 -9.50 13.65
N ILE A 33 18.13 -9.76 12.34
CA ILE A 33 19.36 -10.10 11.60
C ILE A 33 20.37 -8.95 11.78
N PRO A 34 21.57 -9.21 12.34
CA PRO A 34 22.55 -8.17 12.63
C PRO A 34 22.93 -7.41 11.37
N ARG A 35 22.88 -6.08 11.46
CA ARG A 35 23.08 -5.13 10.35
C ARG A 35 24.49 -5.21 9.76
N ASP A 36 25.41 -5.73 10.54
CA ASP A 36 26.83 -5.94 10.33
C ASP A 36 27.15 -7.18 9.49
N VAL A 37 26.22 -8.14 9.34
CA VAL A 37 26.36 -9.27 8.37
C VAL A 37 26.42 -8.75 6.93
N PHE A 38 25.91 -7.54 6.67
CA PHE A 38 25.88 -6.92 5.35
C PHE A 38 26.97 -5.85 5.14
N SER A 39 27.77 -5.54 6.17
CA SER A 39 28.72 -4.41 6.18
C SER A 39 29.94 -4.55 5.26
N GLY A 40 30.11 -5.70 4.58
CA GLY A 40 31.24 -5.96 3.68
C GLY A 40 31.11 -5.38 2.25
N SER A 41 29.92 -4.91 1.85
CA SER A 41 29.73 -4.28 0.53
C SER A 41 28.59 -3.25 0.54
N ASN A 42 28.97 -2.00 0.75
CA ASN A 42 28.08 -0.87 1.06
C ASN A 42 26.96 -0.60 0.02
N GLY A 43 27.00 -1.20 -1.17
CA GLY A 43 25.91 -1.10 -2.16
C GLY A 43 24.92 -2.28 -2.15
N HIS A 44 25.36 -3.49 -1.80
CA HIS A 44 24.50 -4.68 -1.84
C HIS A 44 23.68 -4.84 -0.56
N SER A 45 24.23 -4.40 0.57
CA SER A 45 23.53 -4.33 1.87
C SER A 45 22.26 -3.49 1.79
N ASP A 46 22.38 -2.27 1.27
CA ASP A 46 21.27 -1.34 1.21
C ASP A 46 20.21 -1.77 0.19
N SER A 47 20.64 -2.40 -0.92
CA SER A 47 19.74 -3.00 -1.91
C SER A 47 18.97 -4.20 -1.34
N LEU A 48 19.64 -5.08 -0.59
CA LEU A 48 19.00 -6.23 0.07
C LEU A 48 18.03 -5.77 1.14
N LYS A 49 18.41 -4.78 1.94
CA LYS A 49 17.55 -4.18 2.96
C LYS A 49 16.28 -3.61 2.32
N GLY A 50 16.41 -2.82 1.26
CA GLY A 50 15.27 -2.32 0.51
C GLY A 50 14.36 -3.45 0.06
N ARG A 51 14.91 -4.49 -0.57
CA ARG A 51 14.12 -5.66 -1.02
C ARG A 51 13.41 -6.42 0.11
N VAL A 52 14.04 -6.54 1.29
CA VAL A 52 13.39 -7.16 2.45
C VAL A 52 12.22 -6.32 2.93
N ASP A 53 12.40 -4.99 3.01
CA ASP A 53 11.33 -4.07 3.38
C ASP A 53 10.16 -4.12 2.38
N GLU A 54 10.45 -4.19 1.07
CA GLU A 54 9.44 -4.34 0.01
C GLU A 54 8.66 -5.65 0.15
N LEU A 55 9.35 -6.77 0.36
CA LEU A 55 8.71 -8.08 0.53
C LEU A 55 7.84 -8.15 1.78
N LEU A 56 8.28 -7.53 2.88
CA LEU A 56 7.49 -7.42 4.11
C LEU A 56 6.23 -6.59 3.89
N ALA A 57 6.35 -5.45 3.23
CA ALA A 57 5.21 -4.60 2.88
C ALA A 57 4.23 -5.34 1.96
N LEU A 58 4.72 -6.03 0.92
CA LEU A 58 3.90 -6.86 0.02
C LEU A 58 3.16 -7.98 0.77
N ALA A 59 3.84 -8.69 1.66
CA ALA A 59 3.24 -9.75 2.45
C ALA A 59 2.14 -9.22 3.39
N HIS A 60 2.36 -8.05 3.99
CA HIS A 60 1.34 -7.39 4.81
C HIS A 60 0.16 -6.93 3.96
N ASN A 61 0.43 -6.33 2.82
CA ASN A 61 -0.56 -5.82 1.89
C ASN A 61 -1.48 -6.91 1.32
N ARG A 62 -0.96 -8.12 1.04
CA ARG A 62 -1.81 -9.25 0.65
C ARG A 62 -2.90 -9.57 1.67
N ARG A 63 -2.62 -9.40 2.97
CA ARG A 63 -3.60 -9.59 4.04
C ARG A 63 -4.62 -8.47 4.08
N ILE A 64 -4.16 -7.23 3.93
CA ILE A 64 -5.02 -6.07 3.87
C ILE A 64 -5.95 -6.17 2.66
N ALA A 65 -5.45 -6.56 1.49
CA ALA A 65 -6.25 -6.79 0.29
C ALA A 65 -7.27 -7.91 0.51
N ALA A 66 -6.86 -9.05 1.09
CA ALA A 66 -7.79 -10.13 1.43
C ALA A 66 -8.90 -9.68 2.40
N PHE A 67 -8.57 -8.85 3.38
CA PHE A 67 -9.54 -8.21 4.26
C PHE A 67 -10.47 -7.29 3.44
N ASN A 68 -9.92 -6.31 2.73
CA ASN A 68 -10.66 -5.30 1.96
C ASN A 68 -11.65 -5.89 0.95
N ARG A 69 -11.36 -7.06 0.35
CA ARG A 69 -12.27 -7.79 -0.57
C ARG A 69 -13.65 -8.07 0.02
N THR A 70 -13.77 -8.14 1.33
CA THR A 70 -15.01 -8.49 2.04
C THR A 70 -15.67 -7.30 2.74
N GLN A 71 -15.11 -6.10 2.61
CA GLN A 71 -15.49 -4.93 3.39
C GLN A 71 -16.14 -3.85 2.51
N THR A 72 -16.76 -2.86 3.17
CA THR A 72 -17.20 -1.63 2.51
C THR A 72 -16.06 -0.62 2.46
N LEU A 73 -16.12 0.35 1.53
CA LEU A 73 -15.12 1.41 1.40
C LEU A 73 -14.79 2.12 2.72
N ALA A 74 -15.79 2.33 3.60
CA ALA A 74 -15.61 3.01 4.88
C ALA A 74 -14.70 2.23 5.86
N ASP A 75 -14.64 0.91 5.70
CA ASP A 75 -13.89 0.01 6.57
C ASP A 75 -12.53 -0.40 5.99
N TYR A 76 -12.15 0.15 4.83
CA TYR A 76 -10.92 -0.23 4.15
C TYR A 76 -9.70 0.13 4.97
N ARG A 77 -8.74 -0.79 4.95
CA ARG A 77 -7.40 -0.59 5.47
C ARG A 77 -6.49 -0.18 4.32
N LEU A 78 -5.67 0.85 4.57
CA LEU A 78 -4.65 1.29 3.64
C LEU A 78 -3.59 0.22 3.44
N LEU A 79 -3.05 0.15 2.22
CA LEU A 79 -1.88 -0.65 1.92
C LEU A 79 -0.63 0.11 2.38
N GLU A 80 0.39 -0.61 2.83
CA GLU A 80 1.72 -0.05 3.03
C GLU A 80 2.38 0.25 1.68
N LYS A 81 3.25 1.25 1.64
CA LYS A 81 4.07 1.55 0.47
C LYS A 81 5.05 0.41 0.19
N THR A 82 5.10 -0.03 -1.06
CA THR A 82 5.89 -1.17 -1.55
C THR A 82 7.01 -0.78 -2.48
N VAL A 83 7.02 0.45 -2.99
CA VAL A 83 8.03 0.97 -3.94
C VAL A 83 8.59 2.28 -3.41
N ALA A 84 9.91 2.48 -3.44
CA ALA A 84 10.54 3.72 -3.02
C ALA A 84 10.15 4.93 -3.92
N GLY A 85 10.40 6.15 -3.44
CA GLY A 85 10.12 7.38 -4.20
C GLY A 85 8.68 7.88 -4.08
N HIS A 86 8.25 8.74 -4.99
CA HIS A 86 6.90 9.32 -5.02
C HIS A 86 6.38 9.46 -6.46
N GLY A 87 5.06 9.36 -6.62
CA GLY A 87 4.34 9.32 -7.90
C GLY A 87 4.00 10.68 -8.47
N LEU A 88 4.79 11.72 -8.19
CA LEU A 88 4.47 13.06 -8.72
C LEU A 88 4.47 13.06 -10.25
N ALA A 89 5.47 12.44 -10.89
CA ALA A 89 5.52 12.37 -12.35
C ALA A 89 4.28 11.66 -12.93
N LEU A 90 3.83 10.58 -12.30
CA LEU A 90 2.61 9.87 -12.68
C LEU A 90 1.38 10.75 -12.51
N ALA A 91 1.23 11.40 -11.35
CA ALA A 91 0.11 12.31 -11.08
C ALA A 91 0.11 13.51 -12.04
N THR A 92 1.27 14.08 -12.37
CA THR A 92 1.39 15.17 -13.34
C THR A 92 1.03 14.70 -14.75
N ALA A 93 1.45 13.50 -15.17
CA ALA A 93 1.06 12.95 -16.46
C ALA A 93 -0.46 12.70 -16.56
N ALA A 94 -1.07 12.25 -15.46
CA ALA A 94 -2.50 12.01 -15.38
C ALA A 94 -3.33 13.31 -15.33
N PHE A 95 -2.95 14.27 -14.49
CA PHE A 95 -3.81 15.42 -14.14
C PHE A 95 -3.23 16.79 -14.48
N GLY A 96 -2.04 16.88 -15.06
CA GLY A 96 -1.38 18.16 -15.38
C GLY A 96 -2.15 19.03 -16.38
N HIS A 97 -3.17 18.49 -17.04
CA HIS A 97 -4.06 19.21 -17.94
C HIS A 97 -5.33 19.74 -17.27
N VAL A 98 -5.55 19.43 -15.98
CA VAL A 98 -6.75 19.83 -15.21
C VAL A 98 -6.41 21.03 -14.33
N PRO A 99 -6.78 22.28 -14.69
CA PRO A 99 -6.25 23.48 -14.04
C PRO A 99 -6.55 23.58 -12.54
N ILE A 100 -7.72 23.12 -12.11
CA ILE A 100 -8.14 23.15 -10.69
C ILE A 100 -7.30 22.20 -9.81
N LEU A 101 -6.62 21.21 -10.40
CA LEU A 101 -5.84 20.20 -9.67
C LEU A 101 -4.33 20.52 -9.63
N LEU A 102 -3.86 21.50 -10.39
CA LEU A 102 -2.43 21.84 -10.48
C LEU A 102 -1.80 22.22 -9.13
N SER A 103 -2.53 22.91 -8.26
CA SER A 103 -2.06 23.30 -6.93
C SER A 103 -1.86 22.11 -5.98
N HIS A 104 -2.38 20.93 -6.33
CA HIS A 104 -2.25 19.70 -5.54
C HIS A 104 -1.15 18.76 -6.06
N LEU A 105 -0.57 19.04 -7.24
CA LEU A 105 0.53 18.27 -7.81
C LEU A 105 1.87 18.72 -7.21
N VAL A 106 2.05 18.46 -5.92
CA VAL A 106 3.22 18.88 -5.15
C VAL A 106 4.02 17.66 -4.68
N ALA A 107 5.34 17.71 -4.81
CA ALA A 107 6.20 16.66 -4.27
C ALA A 107 6.12 16.66 -2.73
N PRO A 108 6.08 15.48 -2.09
CA PRO A 108 6.13 15.42 -0.64
C PRO A 108 7.48 15.95 -0.15
N SER A 109 7.47 16.73 0.94
CA SER A 109 8.69 17.29 1.55
C SER A 109 9.63 16.20 2.09
N ILE A 110 9.07 15.04 2.42
CA ILE A 110 9.80 13.83 2.82
C ILE A 110 9.30 12.69 1.93
N VAL A 111 10.23 12.02 1.25
CA VAL A 111 9.89 10.84 0.44
C VAL A 111 9.33 9.75 1.36
N PRO A 112 8.12 9.23 1.11
CA PRO A 112 7.55 8.20 1.97
C PRO A 112 8.39 6.93 1.96
N ALA A 113 8.66 6.38 3.14
CA ALA A 113 9.43 5.15 3.28
C ALA A 113 8.57 3.91 2.95
N ILE A 114 9.20 2.84 2.48
CA ILE A 114 8.55 1.52 2.33
C ILE A 114 8.02 1.06 3.69
N GLY A 115 6.86 0.40 3.70
CA GLY A 115 6.21 -0.07 4.92
C GLY A 115 5.42 1.01 5.67
N THR A 116 5.31 2.22 5.12
CA THR A 116 4.49 3.30 5.71
C THR A 116 3.14 3.44 5.00
N VAL A 117 2.21 4.13 5.64
CA VAL A 117 0.92 4.53 5.09
C VAL A 117 0.81 6.07 5.08
N PRO A 118 -0.05 6.69 4.25
CA PRO A 118 -0.17 8.14 4.23
C PRO A 118 -0.69 8.70 5.57
N SER A 119 -0.04 9.75 6.09
CA SER A 119 -0.24 10.27 7.46
C SER A 119 -1.62 10.88 7.71
N ASP A 120 -2.20 11.54 6.69
CA ASP A 120 -3.41 12.36 6.82
C ASP A 120 -4.59 11.78 6.03
N PHE A 121 -4.61 10.46 5.92
CA PHE A 121 -5.53 9.80 5.03
C PHE A 121 -6.92 9.54 5.66
N ASP A 122 -7.95 10.21 5.11
CA ASP A 122 -9.36 9.94 5.44
C ASP A 122 -9.87 8.74 4.66
N ARG A 123 -10.19 7.65 5.39
CA ARG A 123 -10.72 6.36 4.88
C ARG A 123 -11.94 6.43 3.98
N ARG A 124 -12.59 7.58 3.90
CA ARG A 124 -13.72 7.79 3.01
C ARG A 124 -13.29 8.08 1.56
N TYR A 125 -12.03 8.42 1.29
CA TYR A 125 -11.48 8.68 -0.06
C TYR A 125 -12.36 9.58 -0.97
N GLN A 126 -13.12 10.54 -0.42
CA GLN A 126 -14.23 11.16 -1.18
C GLN A 126 -13.86 12.35 -2.06
N SER A 127 -12.60 12.80 -2.06
CA SER A 127 -12.20 14.00 -2.80
C SER A 127 -11.17 13.70 -3.88
N GLU A 128 -11.25 14.44 -4.98
CA GLU A 128 -10.28 14.41 -6.08
C GLU A 128 -8.85 14.69 -5.59
N ARG A 129 -8.72 15.53 -4.55
CA ARG A 129 -7.46 15.79 -3.87
C ARG A 129 -6.88 14.52 -3.23
N THR A 130 -7.72 13.74 -2.55
CA THR A 130 -7.31 12.54 -1.84
C THR A 130 -6.74 11.50 -2.80
N ILE A 131 -7.33 11.33 -4.00
CA ILE A 131 -6.79 10.37 -4.98
C ILE A 131 -5.44 10.80 -5.55
N ILE A 132 -5.23 12.10 -5.78
CA ILE A 132 -3.92 12.63 -6.20
C ILE A 132 -2.87 12.36 -5.13
N ASP A 133 -3.17 12.68 -3.87
CA ASP A 133 -2.25 12.47 -2.74
C ASP A 133 -1.86 10.99 -2.63
N LEU A 134 -2.79 10.07 -2.89
CA LEU A 134 -2.53 8.62 -2.88
C LEU A 134 -1.68 8.18 -4.07
N ILE A 135 -1.94 8.68 -5.28
CA ILE A 135 -1.13 8.37 -6.45
C ILE A 135 0.31 8.84 -6.22
N ILE A 136 0.48 10.05 -5.66
CA ILE A 136 1.80 10.59 -5.30
C ILE A 136 2.44 9.74 -4.19
N PHE A 137 1.68 9.31 -3.19
CA PHE A 137 2.22 8.50 -2.09
C PHE A 137 2.69 7.12 -2.57
N TYR A 138 1.84 6.35 -3.25
CA TYR A 138 2.15 4.97 -3.61
C TYR A 138 3.13 4.85 -4.77
N ASN A 139 3.18 5.84 -5.68
CA ASN A 139 4.12 5.85 -6.81
C ASN A 139 4.02 4.62 -7.73
N GLU A 140 2.87 3.96 -7.76
CA GLU A 140 2.66 2.82 -8.63
C GLU A 140 1.78 3.20 -9.82
N ASN A 141 2.12 2.65 -10.98
CA ASN A 141 1.30 2.81 -12.18
C ASN A 141 0.12 1.83 -12.11
N PHE A 142 -0.97 2.23 -11.44
CA PHE A 142 -2.22 1.46 -11.28
C PHE A 142 -3.00 1.22 -12.59
N GLY A 143 -2.30 1.15 -13.73
CA GLY A 143 -2.89 1.23 -15.06
C GLY A 143 -3.47 2.62 -15.36
N ILE A 144 -3.07 3.65 -14.61
CA ILE A 144 -3.50 5.03 -14.86
C ILE A 144 -2.79 5.53 -16.12
N ILE A 145 -3.58 6.09 -17.05
CA ILE A 145 -3.10 6.64 -18.31
C ILE A 145 -3.46 8.12 -18.42
N ALA A 146 -2.70 8.84 -19.26
CA ALA A 146 -3.02 10.22 -19.56
C ALA A 146 -4.43 10.33 -20.16
N GLY A 147 -5.25 11.24 -19.60
CA GLY A 147 -6.63 11.45 -20.03
C GLY A 147 -7.67 10.59 -19.29
N ASP A 148 -7.26 9.72 -18.36
CA ASP A 148 -8.22 9.12 -17.42
C ASP A 148 -8.96 10.22 -16.65
N SER A 149 -10.28 10.05 -16.48
CA SER A 149 -11.05 10.87 -15.56
C SER A 149 -10.66 10.58 -14.10
N VAL A 150 -10.99 11.50 -13.19
CA VAL A 150 -10.78 11.30 -11.75
C VAL A 150 -11.49 10.05 -11.25
N GLU A 151 -12.71 9.79 -11.74
CA GLU A 151 -13.48 8.58 -11.42
C GLU A 151 -12.80 7.30 -11.91
N GLN A 152 -12.21 7.31 -13.12
CA GLN A 152 -11.46 6.16 -13.63
C GLN A 152 -10.21 5.89 -12.79
N CYS A 153 -9.49 6.94 -12.39
CA CYS A 153 -8.35 6.82 -11.48
C CYS A 153 -8.78 6.24 -10.13
N PHE A 154 -9.92 6.69 -9.59
CA PHE A 154 -10.50 6.18 -8.36
C PHE A 154 -10.80 4.68 -8.46
N ASN A 155 -11.46 4.25 -9.54
CA ASN A 155 -11.81 2.84 -9.76
C ASN A 155 -10.56 1.96 -9.88
N LYS A 156 -9.53 2.41 -10.61
CA LYS A 156 -8.24 1.70 -10.74
C LYS A 156 -7.52 1.57 -9.41
N PHE A 157 -7.46 2.66 -8.64
CA PHE A 157 -6.90 2.64 -7.29
C PHE A 157 -7.70 1.74 -6.34
N HIS A 158 -9.03 1.77 -6.43
CA HIS A 158 -9.88 0.88 -5.65
C HIS A 158 -9.64 -0.59 -5.97
N SER A 159 -9.48 -0.95 -7.25
CA SER A 159 -9.06 -2.30 -7.65
C SER A 159 -7.70 -2.67 -7.06
N PHE A 160 -6.72 -1.77 -7.08
CA PHE A 160 -5.43 -2.00 -6.44
C PHE A 160 -5.54 -2.31 -4.93
N MET A 161 -6.39 -1.56 -4.21
CA MET A 161 -6.61 -1.74 -2.77
C MET A 161 -7.23 -3.10 -2.40
N THR A 162 -7.77 -3.84 -3.37
CA THR A 162 -8.47 -5.12 -3.18
C THR A 162 -7.80 -6.30 -3.89
N ILE A 163 -6.89 -6.05 -4.84
CA ILE A 163 -6.26 -7.07 -5.69
C ILE A 163 -4.73 -6.95 -5.56
N LEU A 164 -4.15 -7.81 -4.72
CA LEU A 164 -2.71 -8.09 -4.65
C LEU A 164 -2.48 -9.60 -4.67
#